data_AF-A0A1F4BJ38-F1
#
_entry.id   AF-A0A1F4BJ38-F1
#
_cell.length_a   1.000
_cell.length_b   1.000
_cell.length_c   1.000
_cell.angle_alpha   90.00
_cell.angle_beta   90.00
_cell.angle_gamma   90.00
#
_symmetry.space_group_name_H-M   'P 1'
#
loop_
_entity.id
_entity.type
_entity.pdbx_description
1 polymer ?
#
loop_
_entity_poly.entity_id
_entity_poly.type
_entity_poly.pdbx_seq_one_letter_code
_entity_poly.pdbx_strand_id
1 'polypeptide(L)'
;MRLLAWVLALGFVAGAAAFTAIGQIEAVALPPEARVTLALIRKGGPFPYQKDGSVFGNREQSLPRRERGYYREYTVRTPGARDRGARRIVAGRDGELYYTDDHYRRFRRILQ
;
A
#
# COMPACT_ATOMS: atom_id res chain seq x y z
N MET A 1 -1.31 45.99 44.68
CA MET A 1 -2.50 45.49 43.96
C MET A 1 -2.13 45.57 42.48
N ARG A 2 -1.95 44.48 41.70
CA ARG A 2 -2.84 43.35 41.47
C ARG A 2 -2.01 42.10 41.12
N LEU A 3 -2.30 41.02 41.82
CA LEU A 3 -2.03 39.63 41.40
C LEU A 3 -2.85 39.32 40.14
N LEU A 4 -2.29 38.55 39.22
CA LEU A 4 -2.89 37.30 38.73
C LEU A 4 -1.99 36.64 37.69
N ALA A 5 -1.41 35.51 38.10
CA ALA A 5 -0.83 34.50 37.24
C ALA A 5 -1.94 33.81 36.44
N TRP A 6 -1.65 33.47 35.18
CA TRP A 6 -2.42 32.48 34.44
C TRP A 6 -1.50 31.32 34.08
N VAL A 7 -1.81 30.19 34.71
CA VAL A 7 -1.22 28.88 34.48
C VAL A 7 -2.07 28.14 33.44
N LEU A 8 -1.38 27.57 32.45
CA LEU A 8 -1.68 26.39 31.62
C LEU A 8 -2.95 26.36 30.76
N ALA A 9 -2.72 26.15 29.46
CA ALA A 9 -3.20 24.93 28.82
C ALA A 9 -2.19 24.48 27.76
N LEU A 10 -1.54 23.35 28.04
CA LEU A 10 -0.80 22.55 27.07
C LEU A 10 -1.80 22.09 25.99
N GLY A 11 -1.75 22.69 24.81
CA GLY A 11 -2.50 22.23 23.64
C GLY A 11 -1.72 21.16 22.88
N PHE A 12 -1.39 20.03 23.49
CA PHE A 12 -0.94 18.87 22.72
C PHE A 12 -2.18 18.18 22.14
N VAL A 13 -2.61 18.61 20.95
CA VAL A 13 -3.56 17.81 20.17
C VAL A 13 -2.78 16.61 19.62
N ALA A 14 -2.71 15.55 20.42
CA ALA A 14 -2.33 14.21 19.99
C ALA A 14 -3.42 13.65 19.06
N GLY A 15 -3.49 14.19 17.85
CA GLY A 15 -4.27 13.64 16.74
C GLY A 15 -3.38 12.94 15.73
N ALA A 16 -2.23 12.40 16.14
CA ALA A 16 -1.48 11.50 15.28
C ALA A 16 -2.28 10.19 15.20
N ALA A 17 -3.19 10.13 14.22
CA ALA A 17 -3.66 8.85 13.71
C ALA A 17 -2.43 7.98 13.57
N ALA A 18 -2.38 6.86 14.30
CA ALA A 18 -1.25 5.97 14.28
C ALA A 18 -1.05 5.51 12.85
N PHE A 19 -0.16 6.19 12.13
CA PHE A 19 0.34 5.73 10.86
C PHE A 19 1.21 4.55 11.26
N THR A 20 0.65 3.34 11.23
CA THR A 20 1.49 2.14 11.21
C THR A 20 2.41 2.34 10.02
N ALA A 21 3.68 2.60 10.30
CA ALA A 21 4.66 2.84 9.26
C ALA A 21 4.61 1.65 8.30
N ILE A 22 4.17 1.91 7.07
CA ILE A 22 4.15 0.90 6.02
C ILE A 22 5.61 0.50 5.83
N GLY A 23 5.91 -0.79 6.05
CA GLY A 23 7.27 -1.30 5.89
C GLY A 23 7.78 -1.04 4.48
N GLN A 24 9.09 -1.10 4.26
CA GLN A 24 9.69 -0.88 2.95
C GLN A 24 10.33 -2.17 2.44
N ILE A 25 10.40 -2.32 1.12
CA ILE A 25 11.12 -3.41 0.47
C ILE A 25 11.73 -2.90 -0.84
N GLU A 26 13.02 -3.15 -1.05
CA GLU A 26 13.66 -2.86 -2.32
C GLU A 26 13.09 -3.76 -3.43
N ALA A 27 12.92 -3.21 -4.64
CA ALA A 27 12.38 -3.97 -5.77
C ALA A 27 13.19 -5.23 -6.08
N VAL A 28 14.51 -5.17 -5.86
CA VAL A 28 15.42 -6.32 -6.04
C VAL A 28 15.20 -7.42 -4.99
N ALA A 29 14.72 -7.06 -3.80
CA ALA A 29 14.47 -7.98 -2.69
C ALA A 29 13.07 -8.64 -2.76
N LEU A 30 12.21 -8.23 -3.70
CA LEU A 30 10.93 -8.87 -3.94
C LEU A 30 11.10 -10.32 -4.40
N PRO A 31 10.12 -11.21 -4.12
CA PRO A 31 10.06 -12.53 -4.76
C PRO A 31 10.12 -12.42 -6.30
N PRO A 32 10.73 -13.40 -7.00
CA PRO A 32 10.86 -13.37 -8.46
C PRO A 32 9.54 -13.10 -9.20
N GLU A 33 8.44 -13.71 -8.75
CA GLU A 33 7.12 -13.52 -9.36
C GLU A 33 6.61 -12.09 -9.20
N ALA A 34 6.92 -11.45 -8.07
CA ALA A 34 6.52 -10.06 -7.85
C ALA A 34 7.33 -9.10 -8.72
N ARG A 35 8.62 -9.39 -8.98
CA ARG A 35 9.43 -8.62 -9.93
C ARG A 35 8.91 -8.74 -11.36
N VAL A 36 8.41 -9.92 -11.76
CA VAL A 36 7.73 -10.11 -13.05
C VAL A 36 6.47 -9.26 -13.13
N THR A 37 5.59 -9.31 -12.12
CA THR A 37 4.39 -8.45 -12.07
C THR A 37 4.76 -6.96 -12.10
N LEU A 38 5.81 -6.54 -11.39
CA LEU A 38 6.30 -5.17 -11.41
C LEU A 38 6.74 -4.73 -12.82
N ALA A 39 7.45 -5.59 -13.55
CA ALA A 39 7.83 -5.32 -14.93
C ALA A 39 6.61 -5.18 -15.86
N LEU A 40 5.58 -6.01 -15.67
CA LEU A 40 4.31 -5.90 -16.43
C LEU A 40 3.58 -4.60 -16.12
N ILE A 41 3.53 -4.17 -14.85
CA ILE A 41 2.93 -2.89 -14.46
C ILE A 41 3.64 -1.73 -15.16
N ARG A 42 4.99 -1.72 -15.16
CA ARG A 42 5.79 -0.70 -15.85
C ARG A 42 5.55 -0.67 -17.37
N LYS A 43 5.35 -1.84 -17.98
CA LYS A 43 5.06 -1.97 -19.41
C LYS A 43 3.61 -1.61 -19.79
N GLY A 44 2.69 -1.63 -18.82
CA GLY A 44 1.25 -1.49 -19.07
C GLY A 44 0.56 -2.78 -19.52
N GLY A 45 1.16 -3.94 -19.23
CA GLY A 45 0.62 -5.27 -19.57
C GLY A 45 1.27 -5.92 -20.81
N PRO A 46 0.62 -6.94 -21.41
CA PRO A 46 -0.67 -7.52 -21.02
C PRO A 46 -0.62 -8.20 -19.64
N PHE A 47 -1.76 -8.22 -18.94
CA PHE A 47 -1.86 -8.83 -17.61
C PHE A 47 -2.49 -10.23 -17.66
N PRO A 48 -1.97 -11.20 -16.90
CA PRO A 48 -2.39 -12.59 -17.01
C PRO A 48 -3.74 -12.89 -16.34
N TYR A 49 -4.19 -12.10 -15.38
CA TYR A 49 -5.46 -12.34 -14.68
C TYR A 49 -6.50 -11.28 -15.03
N GLN A 50 -7.74 -11.70 -15.21
CA GLN A 50 -8.87 -10.81 -15.55
C GLN A 50 -9.09 -9.66 -14.56
N LYS A 51 -8.66 -9.84 -13.30
CA LYS A 51 -8.81 -8.83 -12.25
C LYS A 51 -7.65 -7.84 -12.19
N ASP A 52 -6.55 -8.09 -12.89
CA ASP A 52 -5.39 -7.21 -12.89
C ASP A 52 -5.76 -5.85 -13.50
N GLY A 53 -5.36 -4.77 -12.82
CA GLY A 53 -5.73 -3.40 -13.17
C GLY A 53 -7.10 -2.95 -12.64
N SER A 54 -7.84 -3.82 -11.94
CA SER A 54 -9.08 -3.43 -11.24
C SER A 54 -8.79 -2.45 -10.10
N VAL A 55 -9.80 -1.64 -9.75
CA VAL A 55 -9.70 -0.70 -8.63
C VAL A 55 -9.51 -1.45 -7.31
N PHE A 56 -8.47 -1.09 -6.57
CA PHE A 56 -8.31 -1.46 -5.17
C PHE A 56 -8.98 -0.41 -4.28
N GLY A 57 -9.96 -0.84 -3.49
CA GLY A 57 -10.82 0.08 -2.73
C GLY A 57 -10.21 0.65 -1.46
N ASN A 58 -9.13 0.05 -0.93
CA ASN A 58 -8.50 0.44 0.35
C ASN A 58 -9.51 0.64 1.50
N ARG A 59 -10.49 -0.27 1.66
CA ARG A 59 -11.60 -0.12 2.63
C ARG A 59 -11.13 -0.23 4.07
N GLU A 60 -10.16 -1.10 4.29
CA GLU A 60 -9.50 -1.37 5.57
C GLU A 60 -8.42 -0.30 5.89
N GLN A 61 -8.20 0.65 4.97
CA GLN A 61 -7.30 1.81 5.16
C GLN A 61 -5.85 1.44 5.50
N SER A 62 -5.38 0.30 5.00
CA SER A 62 -4.00 -0.17 5.19
C SER A 62 -2.98 0.60 4.34
N LEU A 63 -3.45 1.35 3.33
CA LEU A 63 -2.66 2.30 2.55
C LEU A 63 -3.13 3.74 2.84
N PRO A 64 -2.33 4.79 2.51
CA PRO A 64 -2.75 6.17 2.68
C PRO A 64 -4.10 6.46 2.01
N ARG A 65 -4.96 7.21 2.71
CA ARG A 65 -6.27 7.60 2.19
C ARG A 65 -6.10 8.50 0.96
N ARG A 66 -6.76 8.12 -0.14
CA ARG A 66 -6.75 8.80 -1.45
C ARG A 66 -8.16 8.74 -2.04
N GLU A 67 -8.43 9.48 -3.12
CA GLU A 67 -9.74 9.40 -3.77
C GLU A 67 -10.07 7.99 -4.31
N ARG A 68 -11.36 7.72 -4.53
CA ARG A 68 -11.81 6.44 -5.10
C ARG A 68 -11.19 6.23 -6.48
N GLY A 69 -10.67 5.04 -6.73
CA GLY A 69 -10.02 4.70 -8.01
C GLY A 69 -8.58 5.18 -8.13
N TYR A 70 -7.99 5.72 -7.06
CA TYR A 70 -6.56 6.05 -7.02
C TYR A 70 -5.67 4.81 -7.15
N TYR A 71 -6.04 3.72 -6.47
CA TYR A 71 -5.26 2.48 -6.45
C TYR A 71 -5.80 1.42 -7.40
N ARG A 72 -4.89 0.68 -8.04
CA ARG A 72 -5.18 -0.53 -8.85
C ARG A 72 -4.44 -1.75 -8.31
N GLU A 73 -5.04 -2.92 -8.40
CA GLU A 73 -4.43 -4.18 -7.96
C GLU A 73 -3.94 -5.06 -9.11
N TYR A 74 -2.87 -5.81 -8.84
CA TYR A 74 -2.26 -6.76 -9.78
C TYR A 74 -1.86 -8.03 -9.04
N THR A 75 -2.18 -9.18 -9.61
CA THR A 75 -1.84 -10.47 -9.04
C THR A 75 -0.35 -10.76 -9.16
N VAL A 76 0.23 -11.20 -8.06
CA VAL A 76 1.55 -11.83 -8.03
C VAL A 76 1.31 -13.34 -7.97
N ARG A 77 1.83 -14.07 -8.96
CA ARG A 77 1.66 -15.52 -9.02
C ARG A 77 2.24 -16.17 -7.77
N THR A 78 1.50 -17.11 -7.19
CA THR A 78 1.99 -17.98 -6.12
C THR A 78 2.27 -19.36 -6.73
N PRO A 79 3.51 -19.84 -6.77
CA PRO A 79 3.84 -21.16 -7.30
C PRO A 79 3.00 -22.25 -6.63
N GLY A 80 2.43 -23.16 -7.43
CA GLY A 80 1.59 -24.26 -6.95
C GLY A 80 0.15 -23.88 -6.55
N ALA A 81 -0.21 -22.60 -6.48
CA ALA A 81 -1.59 -22.19 -6.24
C ALA A 81 -2.47 -22.52 -7.45
N ARG A 82 -3.67 -23.06 -7.18
CA ARG A 82 -4.70 -23.35 -8.19
C ARG A 82 -5.54 -22.12 -8.55
N ASP A 83 -5.47 -21.08 -7.72
CA ASP A 83 -6.17 -19.81 -7.89
C ASP A 83 -5.16 -18.64 -8.02
N ARG A 84 -5.63 -17.41 -7.83
CA ARG A 84 -4.80 -16.19 -7.88
C ARG A 84 -3.83 -16.08 -6.69
N GLY A 85 -3.94 -16.93 -5.66
CA GLY A 85 -3.20 -16.81 -4.41
C GLY A 85 -3.48 -15.53 -3.63
N ALA A 86 -2.71 -15.30 -2.56
CA ALA A 86 -2.86 -14.15 -1.66
C ALA A 86 -1.99 -12.93 -2.04
N ARG A 87 -0.99 -13.12 -2.91
CA ARG A 87 0.05 -12.11 -3.17
C ARG A 87 -0.38 -11.10 -4.22
N ARG A 88 -0.12 -9.81 -3.98
CA ARG A 88 -0.52 -8.70 -4.88
C ARG A 88 0.52 -7.59 -4.89
N ILE A 89 0.54 -6.84 -6.00
CA ILE A 89 1.06 -5.48 -6.03
C ILE A 89 -0.13 -4.53 -6.19
N VAL A 90 -0.17 -3.46 -5.39
CA VAL A 90 -1.11 -2.36 -5.53
C VAL A 90 -0.33 -1.13 -6.01
N ALA A 91 -0.77 -0.54 -7.12
CA ALA A 91 -0.19 0.67 -7.71
C ALA A 91 -1.09 1.88 -7.44
N GLY A 92 -0.50 2.96 -6.92
CA GLY A 92 -1.09 4.29 -6.87
C GLY A 92 -0.93 5.02 -8.20
N ARG A 93 -1.82 5.98 -8.46
CA ARG A 93 -1.77 6.79 -9.70
C ARG A 93 -0.46 7.56 -9.85
N ASP A 94 0.12 8.03 -8.75
CA ASP A 94 1.35 8.84 -8.76
C ASP A 94 2.62 7.97 -8.73
N GLY A 95 2.48 6.66 -9.00
CA GLY A 95 3.60 5.73 -9.14
C GLY A 95 4.01 5.04 -7.83
N GLU A 96 3.31 5.25 -6.72
CA GLU A 96 3.57 4.45 -5.52
C GLU A 96 3.21 3.00 -5.76
N LEU A 97 4.02 2.09 -5.24
CA LEU A 97 3.84 0.66 -5.40
C LEU A 97 3.92 -0.02 -4.04
N TYR A 98 3.00 -0.93 -3.79
CA TYR A 98 2.90 -1.64 -2.51
C TYR A 98 2.77 -3.14 -2.76
N TYR A 99 3.56 -3.94 -2.05
CA TYR A 99 3.49 -5.39 -2.07
C TYR A 99 2.75 -5.91 -0.84
N THR A 100 1.87 -6.90 -1.03
CA THR A 100 1.27 -7.70 0.04
C THR A 100 1.44 -9.18 -0.30
N ASP A 101 1.77 -9.98 0.70
CA ASP A 101 1.85 -11.44 0.61
C ASP A 101 0.73 -12.16 1.37
N ASP A 102 -0.19 -11.40 1.98
CA ASP A 102 -1.18 -11.87 2.93
C ASP A 102 -2.60 -11.39 2.62
N HIS A 103 -2.90 -11.16 1.33
CA HIS A 103 -4.20 -10.75 0.83
C HIS A 103 -4.69 -9.43 1.45
N TYR A 104 -3.86 -8.39 1.30
CA TYR A 104 -4.11 -6.99 1.68
C TYR A 104 -4.12 -6.70 3.19
N ARG A 105 -3.71 -7.65 4.05
CA ARG A 105 -3.68 -7.42 5.51
C ARG A 105 -2.50 -6.55 5.92
N ARG A 106 -1.35 -6.71 5.25
CA ARG A 106 -0.14 -5.91 5.47
C ARG A 106 0.48 -5.52 4.13
N PHE A 107 1.10 -4.36 4.12
CA PHE A 107 1.78 -3.82 2.95
C PHE A 107 3.22 -3.47 3.26
N ARG A 108 4.05 -3.60 2.23
CA ARG A 108 5.37 -2.98 2.16
C ARG A 108 5.42 -2.07 0.93
N ARG A 109 5.87 -0.83 1.09
CA ARG A 109 6.14 0.08 -0.02
C ARG A 109 7.37 -0.43 -0.77
N ILE A 110 7.22 -0.61 -2.08
CA ILE A 110 8.30 -1.01 -2.97
C ILE A 110 9.14 0.23 -3.27
N LEU A 111 10.42 0.17 -2.94
CA LEU A 111 11.43 1.15 -3.33
C LEU A 111 12.07 0.68 -4.64
N GLN A 112 12.33 1.63 -5.54
CA GLN A 112 12.81 1.34 -6.90
C GLN A 112 14.23 1.81 -7.10
#